data_AF-A0A3A8ENC6-F1
#
_entry.id   AF-A0A3A8ENC6-F1
#
_cell.length_a   1.000
_cell.length_b   1.000
_cell.length_c   1.000
_cell.angle_alpha   90.00
_cell.angle_beta   90.00
_cell.angle_gamma   90.00
#
_symmetry.space_group_name_H-M   'P 1'
#
loop_
_entity.id
_entity.type
_entity.pdbx_description
1 polymer ?
#
loop_
_entity_poly.entity_id
_entity_poly.type
_entity_poly.pdbx_seq_one_letter_code
_entity_poly.pdbx_strand_id
1 'polypeptide(L)'
;MNKFLLFIKTMPFVFLTIVFSFLYLFSFVVQYIYINKNLKEICKIMFKYDDLYKAPLNYFDFYFLSALPLVFWRETLNIKKGTKFKKLYGKEFYFKIERHKLNKLLHQNSYFFYIQYLVFLFGILSMIFIAIACFLIKFN
;
A
#
# COMPACT_ATOMS: atom_id res chain seq x y z
N MET A 1 32.83 2.70 -22.84
CA MET A 1 31.61 3.17 -22.15
C MET A 1 31.07 2.05 -21.27
N ASN A 2 30.76 2.30 -19.99
CA ASN A 2 30.31 1.25 -19.06
C ASN A 2 28.98 0.65 -19.55
N LYS A 3 28.88 -0.69 -19.67
CA LYS A 3 27.70 -1.40 -20.20
C LYS A 3 26.41 -1.00 -19.46
N PHE A 4 26.52 -0.71 -18.17
CA PHE A 4 25.40 -0.23 -17.35
C PHE A 4 24.90 1.16 -17.77
N LEU A 5 25.81 2.10 -18.03
CA LEU A 5 25.47 3.44 -18.52
C LEU A 5 24.85 3.39 -19.92
N LEU A 6 25.29 2.45 -20.77
CA LEU A 6 24.67 2.21 -22.06
C LEU A 6 23.23 1.71 -21.89
N PHE A 7 22.99 0.74 -21.00
CA PHE A 7 21.64 0.23 -20.71
C PHE A 7 20.67 1.34 -20.26
N ILE A 8 21.10 2.21 -19.34
CA ILE A 8 20.26 3.34 -18.88
C ILE A 8 19.90 4.28 -20.04
N LYS A 9 20.85 4.55 -20.94
CA LYS A 9 20.63 5.43 -22.09
C LYS A 9 19.71 4.78 -23.14
N THR A 10 19.88 3.49 -23.40
CA THR A 10 19.16 2.79 -24.46
C THR A 10 17.76 2.36 -24.03
N MET A 11 17.57 1.97 -22.76
CA MET A 11 16.28 1.48 -22.24
C MET A 11 15.90 2.15 -20.91
N PRO A 12 15.74 3.49 -20.88
CA PRO A 12 15.51 4.24 -19.64
C PRO A 12 14.23 3.80 -18.91
N PHE A 13 13.14 3.51 -19.64
CA PHE A 13 11.87 3.09 -19.03
C PHE A 13 11.91 1.68 -18.45
N VAL A 14 12.69 0.77 -19.06
CA VAL A 14 12.93 -0.57 -18.49
C VAL A 14 13.75 -0.43 -17.21
N PHE A 15 14.79 0.40 -17.22
CA PHE A 15 15.57 0.69 -16.01
C PHE A 15 14.68 1.28 -14.89
N LEU A 16 13.85 2.27 -15.20
CA LEU A 16 12.91 2.85 -14.23
C LEU A 16 11.94 1.80 -13.67
N THR A 17 11.42 0.91 -14.52
CA THR A 17 10.56 -0.21 -14.07
C THR A 17 11.27 -1.08 -13.04
N ILE A 18 12.54 -1.43 -13.27
CA ILE A 18 13.35 -2.23 -12.34
C ILE A 18 13.52 -1.47 -11.01
N VAL A 19 13.88 -0.19 -11.05
CA VAL A 19 14.06 0.65 -9.86
C VAL A 19 12.78 0.72 -9.04
N PHE A 20 11.64 1.04 -9.65
CA PHE A 20 10.37 1.16 -8.94
C PHE A 20 9.83 -0.19 -8.46
N SER A 21 10.09 -1.29 -9.18
CA SER A 21 9.76 -2.64 -8.70
C SER A 21 10.58 -3.01 -7.47
N PHE A 22 11.86 -2.67 -7.44
CA PHE A 22 12.71 -2.88 -6.27
C PHE A 22 12.23 -2.05 -5.07
N LEU A 23 11.93 -0.76 -5.29
CA LEU A 23 11.38 0.12 -4.24
C LEU A 23 10.03 -0.36 -3.72
N TYR A 24 9.18 -0.91 -4.60
CA TYR A 24 7.92 -1.54 -4.22
C TYR A 24 8.16 -2.72 -3.27
N LEU A 25 9.01 -3.67 -3.65
CA LEU A 25 9.33 -4.84 -2.82
C LEU A 25 9.97 -4.45 -1.49
N PHE A 26 10.92 -3.51 -1.53
CA PHE A 26 11.55 -2.98 -0.32
C PHE A 26 10.52 -2.37 0.63
N SER A 27 9.62 -1.53 0.10
CA SER A 27 8.57 -0.88 0.90
C SER A 27 7.57 -1.90 1.47
N PHE A 28 7.28 -2.97 0.72
CA PHE A 28 6.42 -4.06 1.18
C PHE A 28 7.04 -4.84 2.35
N VAL A 29 8.35 -5.09 2.30
CA VAL A 29 9.10 -5.70 3.41
C VAL A 29 9.12 -4.77 4.63
N VAL A 30 9.39 -3.48 4.43
CA VAL A 30 9.34 -2.48 5.51
C VAL A 30 7.95 -2.46 6.15
N GLN A 31 6.89 -2.55 5.36
CA GLN A 31 5.53 -2.64 5.85
C GLN A 31 5.29 -3.89 6.69
N TYR A 32 5.76 -5.05 6.22
CA TYR A 32 5.65 -6.30 6.97
C TYR A 32 6.31 -6.20 8.35
N ILE A 33 7.53 -5.68 8.40
CA ILE A 33 8.24 -5.46 9.68
C ILE A 33 7.47 -4.48 10.57
N TYR A 34 6.98 -3.39 10.00
CA TYR A 34 6.22 -2.37 10.74
C TYR A 34 4.95 -2.95 11.35
N ILE A 35 4.13 -3.67 10.58
CA ILE A 35 2.88 -4.25 11.09
C ILE A 35 3.17 -5.26 12.19
N ASN A 36 4.15 -6.15 12.01
CA ASN A 36 4.52 -7.13 13.04
C ASN A 36 4.98 -6.45 14.34
N LYS A 37 5.78 -5.39 14.26
CA LYS A 37 6.25 -4.64 15.43
C LYS A 37 5.11 -3.94 16.19
N ASN A 38 4.13 -3.41 15.45
CA ASN A 38 3.01 -2.65 16.02
C ASN A 38 1.71 -3.47 16.12
N LEU A 39 1.80 -4.81 15.99
CA LEU A 39 0.65 -5.68 15.78
C LEU A 39 -0.38 -5.56 16.89
N LYS A 40 0.06 -5.63 18.15
CA LYS A 40 -0.81 -5.54 19.33
C LYS A 40 -1.62 -4.24 19.34
N GLU A 41 -0.98 -3.11 19.02
CA GLU A 41 -1.65 -1.81 19.00
C GLU A 41 -2.67 -1.73 17.86
N ILE A 42 -2.28 -2.14 16.65
CA ILE A 42 -3.17 -2.16 15.48
C ILE A 42 -4.39 -3.05 15.79
N CYS A 43 -4.18 -4.23 16.37
CA CYS A 43 -5.25 -5.15 16.74
C CYS A 43 -6.18 -4.56 17.80
N LYS A 44 -5.62 -3.98 18.86
CA LYS A 44 -6.39 -3.33 19.92
C LYS A 44 -7.25 -2.18 19.41
N ILE A 45 -6.75 -1.37 18.47
CA ILE A 45 -7.52 -0.27 17.87
C ILE A 45 -8.62 -0.82 16.95
N MET A 46 -8.30 -1.80 16.12
CA MET A 46 -9.22 -2.31 15.09
C MET A 46 -10.29 -3.23 15.66
N PHE A 47 -9.88 -4.20 16.47
CA PHE A 47 -10.68 -5.34 16.91
C PHE A 47 -10.97 -5.34 18.41
N LYS A 48 -10.45 -4.38 19.20
CA LYS A 48 -10.51 -4.31 20.68
C LYS A 48 -9.71 -5.39 21.42
N TYR A 49 -9.36 -6.49 20.76
CA TYR A 49 -8.50 -7.56 21.28
C TYR A 49 -7.07 -7.41 20.76
N ASP A 50 -6.07 -7.65 21.60
CA ASP A 50 -4.65 -7.50 21.27
C ASP A 50 -3.96 -8.83 20.89
N ASP A 51 -4.66 -9.96 21.08
CA ASP A 51 -4.19 -11.34 20.86
C ASP A 51 -4.81 -12.01 19.62
N LEU A 52 -5.61 -11.27 18.84
CA LEU A 52 -6.31 -11.78 17.65
C LEU A 52 -5.34 -12.35 16.60
N TYR A 53 -4.14 -11.76 16.51
CA TYR A 53 -3.08 -12.20 15.61
C TYR A 53 -1.77 -12.39 16.39
N LYS A 54 -0.98 -13.39 15.99
CA LYS A 54 0.35 -13.64 16.55
C LYS A 54 1.42 -13.22 15.54
N ALA A 55 2.46 -12.56 16.05
CA ALA A 55 3.67 -12.31 15.27
C ALA A 55 4.57 -13.57 15.29
N PRO A 56 5.25 -13.91 14.18
CA PRO A 56 5.15 -13.27 12.88
C PRO A 56 3.82 -13.59 12.18
N LEU A 57 3.22 -12.58 11.53
CA LEU A 57 1.99 -12.74 10.76
C LEU A 57 2.19 -13.73 9.62
N ASN A 58 1.20 -14.60 9.42
CA ASN A 58 1.14 -15.37 8.19
C ASN A 58 0.83 -14.45 6.99
N TYR A 59 0.99 -14.98 5.78
CA TYR A 59 0.80 -14.22 4.56
C TYR A 59 -0.59 -13.58 4.43
N PHE A 60 -1.65 -14.34 4.74
CA PHE A 60 -3.03 -13.87 4.59
C PHE A 60 -3.37 -12.77 5.61
N ASP A 61 -3.02 -12.97 6.87
CA ASP A 61 -3.26 -12.00 7.94
C ASP A 61 -2.51 -10.69 7.66
N PHE A 62 -1.27 -10.80 7.18
CA PHE A 62 -0.52 -9.64 6.74
C PHE A 62 -1.19 -8.93 5.56
N TYR A 63 -1.66 -9.67 4.54
CA TYR A 63 -2.38 -9.09 3.42
C TYR A 63 -3.62 -8.31 3.88
N PHE A 64 -4.44 -8.89 4.76
CA PHE A 64 -5.63 -8.22 5.29
C PHE A 64 -5.29 -6.98 6.10
N LEU A 65 -4.31 -7.07 7.00
CA LEU A 65 -3.89 -5.95 7.82
C LEU A 65 -3.26 -4.84 6.96
N SER A 66 -2.35 -5.17 6.04
CA SER A 66 -1.71 -4.20 5.15
C SER A 66 -2.72 -3.43 4.29
N ALA A 67 -3.88 -4.03 3.95
CA ALA A 67 -4.94 -3.36 3.21
C ALA A 67 -5.77 -2.35 4.05
N LEU A 68 -5.64 -2.31 5.38
CA LEU A 68 -6.42 -1.40 6.23
C LEU A 68 -6.35 0.08 5.80
N PRO A 69 -5.17 0.66 5.50
CA PRO A 69 -5.09 2.06 5.06
C PRO A 69 -5.87 2.34 3.78
N LEU A 70 -6.11 1.35 2.90
CA LEU A 70 -6.98 1.52 1.73
C LEU A 70 -8.45 1.71 2.13
N VAL A 71 -8.93 0.88 3.05
CA VAL A 71 -10.30 0.99 3.59
C VAL A 71 -10.49 2.35 4.26
N PHE A 72 -9.44 2.83 4.93
CA PHE A 72 -9.41 4.13 5.58
C PHE A 72 -9.33 5.32 4.62
N TRP A 73 -8.63 5.20 3.49
CA TRP A 73 -8.60 6.22 2.44
C TRP A 73 -10.02 6.52 1.92
N ARG A 74 -10.82 5.46 1.72
CA ARG A 74 -12.24 5.58 1.33
C ARG A 74 -13.06 6.36 2.36
N GLU A 75 -12.91 6.06 3.65
CA GLU A 75 -13.64 6.79 4.70
C GLU A 75 -13.15 8.23 4.85
N THR A 76 -11.85 8.47 4.67
CA THR A 76 -11.29 9.83 4.68
C THR A 76 -11.88 10.67 3.54
N LEU A 77 -12.03 10.09 2.35
CA LEU A 77 -12.70 10.75 1.22
C LEU A 77 -14.20 10.98 1.47
N ASN A 78 -14.89 10.03 2.09
CA ASN A 78 -16.29 10.19 2.47
C ASN A 78 -16.47 11.36 3.46
N ILE A 79 -15.63 11.44 4.50
CA ILE A 79 -15.69 12.48 5.53
C ILE A 79 -15.28 13.85 4.96
N LYS A 80 -14.18 13.93 4.20
CA LYS A 80 -13.64 15.22 3.72
C LYS A 80 -14.32 15.74 2.45
N LYS A 81 -14.76 14.86 1.54
CA LYS A 81 -15.33 15.25 0.23
C LYS A 81 -16.82 14.91 0.10
N GLY A 82 -17.48 14.43 1.16
CA GLY A 82 -18.90 14.09 1.14
C GLY A 82 -19.26 12.92 0.20
N THR A 83 -18.27 12.16 -0.27
CA THR A 83 -18.45 11.14 -1.29
C THR A 83 -19.08 9.87 -0.69
N LYS A 84 -20.37 9.63 -0.94
CA LYS A 84 -21.10 8.45 -0.41
C LYS A 84 -20.73 7.16 -1.15
N PHE A 85 -19.60 6.55 -0.81
CA PHE A 85 -19.19 5.24 -1.37
C PHE A 85 -20.16 4.09 -1.04
N LYS A 86 -21.04 4.25 -0.04
CA LYS A 86 -22.13 3.30 0.25
C LYS A 86 -23.10 3.07 -0.91
N LYS A 87 -23.21 3.99 -1.87
CA LYS A 87 -24.03 3.80 -3.08
C LYS A 87 -23.32 2.94 -4.14
N LEU A 88 -22.00 2.81 -4.07
CA LEU A 88 -21.18 2.14 -5.09
C LEU A 88 -20.82 0.69 -4.75
N TYR A 89 -20.92 0.30 -3.48
CA TYR A 89 -20.58 -1.05 -3.01
C TYR A 89 -21.73 -1.61 -2.17
N GLY A 90 -22.12 -2.86 -2.41
CA GLY A 90 -23.12 -3.57 -1.62
C GLY A 90 -22.75 -3.59 -0.13
N LYS A 91 -23.75 -3.64 0.76
CA LYS A 91 -23.57 -3.55 2.23
C LYS A 91 -22.55 -4.56 2.78
N GLU A 92 -22.36 -5.68 2.10
CA GLU A 92 -21.49 -6.79 2.51
C GLU A 92 -19.99 -6.55 2.22
N PHE A 93 -19.65 -5.65 1.29
CA PHE A 93 -18.26 -5.27 1.00
C PHE A 93 -17.78 -4.09 1.86
N TYR A 94 -18.61 -3.61 2.79
CA TYR A 94 -18.35 -2.40 3.54
C TYR A 94 -17.76 -2.72 4.92
N PHE A 95 -16.43 -2.89 5.00
CA PHE A 95 -15.75 -2.87 6.29
C PHE A 95 -15.88 -1.46 6.89
N LYS A 96 -16.85 -1.30 7.79
CA LYS A 96 -17.22 -0.01 8.38
C LYS A 96 -16.27 0.30 9.52
N ILE A 97 -15.36 1.24 9.30
CA ILE A 97 -14.45 1.68 10.36
C ILE A 97 -14.97 2.97 10.98
N GLU A 98 -15.08 2.97 12.30
CA GLU A 98 -15.54 4.13 13.04
C GLU A 98 -14.49 5.24 13.03
N ARG A 99 -14.94 6.50 12.88
CA ARG A 99 -14.06 7.68 12.80
C ARG A 99 -13.06 7.78 13.95
N HIS A 100 -13.45 7.36 15.15
CA HIS A 100 -12.58 7.38 16.33
C HIS A 100 -11.40 6.39 16.20
N LYS A 101 -11.61 5.22 15.57
CA LYS A 101 -10.55 4.22 15.31
C LYS A 101 -9.56 4.75 14.27
N LEU A 102 -10.07 5.37 13.22
CA LEU A 102 -9.24 6.04 12.21
C LEU A 102 -8.37 7.12 12.84
N ASN A 103 -8.95 8.02 13.64
CA ASN A 103 -8.18 9.08 14.30
C ASN A 103 -7.10 8.50 15.22
N LYS A 104 -7.40 7.44 15.98
CA LYS A 104 -6.39 6.76 16.82
C LYS A 104 -5.25 6.18 15.99
N LEU A 105 -5.56 5.43 14.93
CA LEU A 105 -4.56 4.86 14.01
C LEU A 105 -3.72 5.94 13.31
N LEU A 106 -4.33 7.06 12.90
CA LEU A 106 -3.59 8.18 12.29
C LEU A 106 -2.65 8.87 13.28
N HIS A 107 -3.03 8.96 14.55
CA HIS A 107 -2.17 9.58 15.57
C HIS A 107 -1.09 8.65 16.09
N GLN A 108 -1.41 7.37 16.33
CA GLN A 108 -0.52 6.41 16.97
C GLN A 108 0.32 5.62 15.96
N ASN A 109 -0.21 5.38 14.76
CA ASN A 109 0.44 4.57 13.73
C ASN A 109 0.45 5.30 12.36
N SER A 110 0.75 6.60 12.35
CA SER A 110 0.79 7.42 11.11
C SER A 110 1.69 6.83 10.02
N TYR A 111 2.85 6.28 10.41
CA TYR A 111 3.79 5.60 9.51
C TYR A 111 3.16 4.43 8.76
N PHE A 112 2.15 3.78 9.33
CA PHE A 112 1.44 2.70 8.65
C PHE A 112 0.84 3.16 7.31
N PHE A 113 0.24 4.36 7.32
CA PHE A 113 -0.36 4.96 6.14
C PHE A 113 0.71 5.41 5.14
N TYR A 114 1.78 6.06 5.62
CA TYR A 114 2.86 6.50 4.76
C TYR A 114 3.53 5.35 4.02
N ILE A 115 3.87 4.27 4.74
CA ILE A 115 4.48 3.08 4.15
C ILE A 115 3.53 2.47 3.10
N GLN A 116 2.25 2.31 3.44
CA GLN A 116 1.27 1.75 2.51
C GLN A 116 1.10 2.63 1.25
N TYR A 117 1.12 3.95 1.37
CA TYR A 117 1.06 4.84 0.21
C TYR A 117 2.33 4.78 -0.65
N LEU A 118 3.50 4.61 -0.05
CA LEU A 118 4.74 4.37 -0.80
C LEU A 118 4.67 3.05 -1.58
N VAL A 119 4.15 1.98 -0.96
CA VAL A 119 3.91 0.70 -1.65
C VAL A 119 3.03 0.92 -2.89
N PHE A 120 1.89 1.61 -2.75
CA PHE A 120 1.04 1.89 -3.91
C PHE A 120 1.71 2.78 -4.96
N LEU A 121 2.37 3.85 -4.53
CA LEU A 121 3.02 4.78 -5.43
C LEU A 121 4.06 4.06 -6.29
N PHE A 122 4.95 3.27 -5.68
CA PHE A 122 5.98 2.54 -6.41
C PHE A 122 5.41 1.43 -7.28
N GLY A 123 4.37 0.72 -6.83
CA GLY A 123 3.67 -0.28 -7.64
C GLY A 123 3.04 0.33 -8.89
N ILE A 124 2.31 1.45 -8.73
CA ILE A 124 1.67 2.16 -9.85
C ILE A 124 2.71 2.72 -10.81
N LEU A 125 3.77 3.36 -10.30
CA LEU A 125 4.85 3.88 -11.16
C LEU A 125 5.55 2.77 -11.95
N SER A 126 5.81 1.62 -11.32
CA SER A 126 6.34 0.45 -12.03
C SER A 126 5.43 0.01 -13.18
N MET A 127 4.11 -0.10 -12.93
CA MET A 127 3.12 -0.46 -13.94
C MET A 127 3.01 0.58 -15.08
N ILE A 128 3.17 1.87 -14.77
CA ILE A 128 3.18 2.92 -15.80
C ILE A 128 4.43 2.78 -16.68
N PHE A 129 5.61 2.62 -16.08
CA PHE A 129 6.85 2.54 -16.84
C PHE A 129 6.97 1.26 -17.66
N ILE A 130 6.46 0.12 -17.18
CA ILE A 130 6.43 -1.11 -17.99
C ILE A 130 5.47 -0.96 -19.17
N ALA A 131 4.32 -0.32 -18.99
CA ALA A 131 3.38 -0.06 -20.08
C ALA A 131 3.99 0.85 -21.14
N ILE A 132 4.66 1.94 -20.73
CA ILE A 132 5.40 2.83 -21.62
C ILE A 132 6.51 2.07 -22.35
N ALA A 133 7.30 1.25 -21.65
CA ALA A 133 8.37 0.46 -22.24
C ALA A 133 7.83 -0.52 -23.30
N CYS A 134 6.77 -1.27 -22.98
CA CYS A 134 6.14 -2.19 -23.92
C CYS A 134 5.56 -1.47 -25.15
N PHE A 135 4.96 -0.30 -24.95
CA PHE A 135 4.45 0.52 -26.04
C PHE A 135 5.58 0.97 -26.97
N LEU A 136 6.66 1.55 -26.41
CA LEU A 136 7.80 2.02 -27.20
C LEU A 136 8.53 0.89 -27.93
N ILE A 137 8.66 -0.29 -27.32
CA ILE A 137 9.27 -1.47 -27.98
C ILE A 137 8.42 -1.96 -29.15
N LYS A 138 7.08 -1.84 -29.05
CA LYS A 138 6.17 -2.30 -30.11
C LYS A 138 6.10 -1.35 -31.31
N PHE A 139 6.33 -0.05 -31.09
CA PHE A 139 6.18 1.00 -32.11
C PHE A 139 7.51 1.61 -32.57
N ASN A 140 8.65 1.09 -32.10
CA ASN A 140 9.97 1.23 -32.72
C ASN A 140 10.28 0.00 -33.57
#